data_AF-X1DE30-F1
#
_entry.id   AF-X1DE30-F1
#
_cell.length_a   1.000
_cell.length_b   1.000
_cell.length_c   1.000
_cell.angle_alpha   90.00
_cell.angle_beta   90.00
_cell.angle_gamma   90.00
#
_symmetry.space_group_name_H-M   'P 1'
#
loop_
_entity.id
_entity.type
_entity.pdbx_description
1 polymer ?
#
loop_
_entity_poly.entity_id
_entity_poly.type
_entity_poly.pdbx_seq_one_letter_code
_entity_poly.pdbx_strand_id
1 'polypeptide(L)'
;NDLINEAIKFSNIPEHETTRPRNLGPFLAATRKRNYHDDGIILGPTRPHGAVNGLIIKNGYIVAEWGDTKRVDMTFSVTKSYLSIMAGLALDKGLIHEIHDKVQDYVCDGNFDSEHNSKVTWHHLLQQTNEWVGTLWDKHFLAGTDNVVMREPQEPGKHFEYNDLRVNLTALSLLHVLRKPLPQVLKEEIMDPIGASNTWRWYGYRNSWVNIDGLKMQSVSGGGHWGGGLHINSRDHARFGYLILNRGKWNERQLVSEKWIDMMKTPCSLNPAYGYMWWLPKNQKQFANVPEN
;
A
#
# COMPACT_ATOMS: atom_id res chain seq x y z
N ASN A 1 22.54 -15.76 19.42
CA ASN A 1 21.21 -16.37 19.18
C ASN A 1 21.29 -17.05 17.83
N ASP A 2 21.36 -18.37 17.83
CA ASP A 2 21.75 -19.15 16.65
C ASP A 2 20.72 -19.07 15.52
N LEU A 3 19.42 -18.96 15.85
CA LEU A 3 18.34 -18.81 14.88
C LEU A 3 18.40 -17.48 14.11
N ILE A 4 18.76 -16.38 14.78
CA ILE A 4 18.93 -15.08 14.12
C ILE A 4 20.10 -15.16 13.14
N ASN A 5 21.21 -15.77 13.56
CA ASN A 5 22.38 -15.95 12.70
C ASN A 5 22.07 -16.87 11.51
N GLU A 6 21.26 -17.91 11.71
CA GLU A 6 20.79 -18.79 10.63
C GLU A 6 19.91 -18.03 9.62
N ALA A 7 18.95 -17.22 10.08
CA ALA A 7 18.12 -16.39 9.21
C ALA A 7 18.94 -15.37 8.39
N ILE A 8 19.95 -14.76 9.00
CA ILE A 8 20.87 -13.85 8.30
C ILE A 8 21.70 -14.61 7.27
N LYS A 9 22.24 -15.78 7.63
CA LYS A 9 22.97 -16.63 6.68
C LYS A 9 22.09 -17.01 5.49
N PHE A 10 20.87 -17.48 5.75
CA PHE A 10 19.89 -17.81 4.72
C PHE A 10 19.66 -16.66 3.75
N SER A 11 19.53 -15.43 4.27
CA SER A 11 19.27 -14.23 3.46
C SER A 11 20.46 -13.78 2.59
N ASN A 12 21.67 -14.21 2.92
CA ASN A 12 22.90 -13.85 2.19
C ASN A 12 23.35 -14.93 1.20
N ILE A 13 22.63 -16.06 1.11
CA ILE A 13 22.90 -17.12 0.12
C ILE A 13 22.43 -16.63 -1.26
N PRO A 14 23.32 -16.44 -2.25
CA PRO A 14 22.96 -15.89 -3.56
C PRO A 14 21.88 -16.70 -4.29
N GLU A 15 21.85 -18.02 -4.09
CA GLU A 15 20.88 -18.94 -4.68
C GLU A 15 19.44 -18.70 -4.17
N HIS A 16 19.29 -18.05 -3.02
CA HIS A 16 18.00 -17.65 -2.47
C HIS A 16 17.56 -16.26 -2.95
N GLU A 17 18.44 -15.48 -3.58
CA GLU A 17 18.07 -14.20 -4.17
C GLU A 17 17.24 -14.43 -5.45
N THR A 18 16.38 -13.45 -5.78
CA THR A 18 15.60 -13.51 -7.02
C THR A 18 16.51 -13.48 -8.25
N THR A 19 16.20 -14.32 -9.23
CA THR A 19 16.84 -14.30 -10.55
C THR A 19 16.27 -13.21 -11.47
N ARG A 20 15.29 -12.42 -10.99
CA ARG A 20 14.69 -11.33 -11.75
C ARG A 20 15.71 -10.22 -12.01
N PRO A 21 15.64 -9.51 -13.16
CA PRO A 21 16.56 -8.42 -13.46
C PRO A 21 16.51 -7.30 -12.43
N ARG A 22 17.70 -6.78 -12.06
CA ARG A 22 17.80 -5.63 -11.15
C ARG A 22 17.12 -4.38 -11.67
N ASN A 23 17.18 -4.14 -12.99
CA ASN A 23 16.54 -2.98 -13.61
C ASN A 23 15.02 -3.18 -13.70
N LEU A 24 14.29 -2.58 -12.75
CA LEU A 24 12.86 -2.78 -12.58
C LEU A 24 12.00 -2.20 -13.71
N GLY A 25 12.40 -1.11 -14.36
CA GLY A 25 11.59 -0.45 -15.39
C GLY A 25 11.29 -1.36 -16.59
N PRO A 26 12.32 -1.86 -17.30
CA PRO A 26 12.13 -2.82 -18.39
C PRO A 26 11.49 -4.13 -17.94
N PHE A 27 11.83 -4.61 -16.73
CA PHE A 27 11.23 -5.83 -16.19
C PHE A 27 9.71 -5.68 -16.01
N LEU A 28 9.26 -4.60 -15.35
CA LEU A 28 7.85 -4.29 -15.20
C LEU A 28 7.18 -4.12 -16.55
N ALA A 29 7.76 -3.34 -17.47
CA ALA A 29 7.17 -3.15 -18.79
C ALA A 29 6.94 -4.48 -19.53
N ALA A 30 7.90 -5.41 -19.44
CA ALA A 30 7.81 -6.72 -20.08
C ALA A 30 6.77 -7.65 -19.42
N THR A 31 6.65 -7.65 -18.09
CA THR A 31 5.63 -8.48 -17.42
C THR A 31 4.22 -7.97 -17.69
N ARG A 32 4.05 -6.65 -17.76
CA ARG A 32 2.75 -6.00 -17.96
C ARG A 32 2.16 -6.20 -19.34
N LYS A 33 2.96 -6.19 -20.41
CA LYS A 33 2.51 -6.49 -21.79
C LYS A 33 1.83 -7.86 -21.96
N ARG A 34 1.92 -8.75 -20.97
CA ARG A 34 1.27 -10.07 -21.00
C ARG A 34 -0.21 -10.00 -20.60
N ASN A 35 -0.66 -8.89 -20.00
CA ASN A 35 -2.04 -8.72 -19.56
C ASN A 35 -2.87 -8.04 -20.67
N TYR A 36 -4.03 -8.60 -20.99
CA TYR A 36 -4.88 -8.23 -22.14
C TYR A 36 -5.28 -6.74 -22.19
N HIS A 37 -5.20 -6.01 -21.06
CA HIS A 37 -5.56 -4.59 -20.94
C HIS A 37 -4.41 -3.68 -20.48
N ASP A 38 -3.17 -4.17 -20.47
CA ASP A 38 -2.00 -3.38 -20.07
C ASP A 38 -1.01 -3.22 -21.22
N ASP A 39 -0.79 -1.98 -21.63
CA ASP A 39 0.13 -1.60 -22.71
C ASP A 39 1.62 -1.72 -22.31
N GLY A 40 1.92 -2.05 -21.05
CA GLY A 40 3.26 -2.16 -20.51
C GLY A 40 3.98 -0.82 -20.36
N ILE A 41 3.28 0.30 -20.51
CA ILE A 41 3.82 1.63 -20.29
C ILE A 41 4.00 1.85 -18.79
N ILE A 42 5.23 2.15 -18.40
CA ILE A 42 5.59 2.58 -17.04
C ILE A 42 5.24 4.05 -16.89
N LEU A 43 4.46 4.38 -15.85
CA LEU A 43 3.92 5.72 -15.61
C LEU A 43 4.63 6.46 -14.48
N GLY A 44 5.17 5.72 -13.50
CA GLY A 44 5.89 6.27 -12.35
C GLY A 44 7.39 5.99 -12.39
N PRO A 45 8.19 6.67 -11.54
CA PRO A 45 9.60 6.38 -11.38
C PRO A 45 9.86 4.92 -11.02
N THR A 46 10.95 4.36 -11.51
CA THR A 46 11.47 3.06 -11.08
C THR A 46 12.92 3.20 -10.66
N ARG A 47 13.40 2.31 -9.81
CA ARG A 47 14.81 2.23 -9.43
C ARG A 47 15.30 0.79 -9.60
N PRO A 48 16.55 0.55 -10.01
CA PRO A 48 17.10 -0.79 -9.89
C PRO A 48 17.01 -1.28 -8.44
N HIS A 49 16.69 -2.56 -8.20
CA HIS A 49 16.64 -3.06 -6.82
C HIS A 49 18.04 -3.34 -6.25
N GLY A 50 18.19 -3.09 -4.96
CA GLY A 50 19.42 -3.33 -4.20
C GLY A 50 19.71 -4.79 -3.95
N ALA A 51 20.91 -5.07 -3.44
CA ALA A 51 21.20 -6.36 -2.80
C ALA A 51 20.26 -6.55 -1.59
N VAL A 52 20.00 -7.81 -1.25
CA VAL A 52 19.21 -8.17 -0.07
C VAL A 52 19.80 -7.49 1.16
N ASN A 53 18.92 -6.86 1.93
CA ASN A 53 19.25 -6.26 3.21
C ASN A 53 18.04 -6.37 4.13
N GLY A 54 18.26 -6.23 5.43
CA GLY A 54 17.18 -6.27 6.39
C GLY A 54 17.69 -6.04 7.81
N LEU A 55 16.73 -5.96 8.73
CA LEU A 55 16.99 -5.80 10.15
C LEU A 55 15.85 -6.39 10.96
N ILE A 56 16.17 -6.78 12.19
CA ILE A 56 15.21 -7.29 13.17
C ILE A 56 15.19 -6.32 14.34
N ILE A 57 13.99 -5.87 14.70
CA ILE A 57 13.75 -5.09 15.92
C ILE A 57 13.07 -5.95 16.96
N LYS A 58 13.47 -5.77 18.22
CA LYS A 58 12.80 -6.36 19.39
C LYS A 58 12.82 -5.35 20.52
N ASN A 59 11.65 -5.08 21.11
CA ASN A 59 11.49 -4.16 22.23
C ASN A 59 12.09 -2.76 21.98
N GLY A 60 11.99 -2.27 20.73
CA GLY A 60 12.53 -0.95 20.34
C GLY A 60 14.02 -0.94 19.96
N TYR A 61 14.73 -2.06 20.06
CA TYR A 61 16.15 -2.15 19.71
C TYR A 61 16.37 -2.96 18.44
N ILE A 62 17.34 -2.54 17.60
CA ILE A 62 17.84 -3.36 16.49
C ILE A 62 18.69 -4.48 17.10
N VAL A 63 18.24 -5.73 16.96
CA VAL A 63 18.95 -6.91 17.47
C VAL A 63 19.74 -7.65 16.39
N ALA A 64 19.51 -7.31 15.13
CA ALA A 64 20.28 -7.77 13.98
C ALA A 64 20.07 -6.85 12.78
N GLU A 65 21.08 -6.74 11.93
CA GLU A 65 21.00 -6.13 10.60
C GLU A 65 21.97 -6.81 9.63
N TRP A 66 21.63 -6.80 8.34
CA TRP A 66 22.47 -7.32 7.27
C TRP A 66 22.27 -6.51 5.98
N GLY A 67 23.30 -6.45 5.14
CA GLY A 67 23.30 -5.64 3.92
C GLY A 67 23.24 -4.13 4.18
N ASP A 68 23.01 -3.35 3.12
CA ASP A 68 22.88 -1.88 3.21
C ASP A 68 21.46 -1.48 3.61
N THR A 69 21.20 -1.41 4.92
CA THR A 69 19.88 -1.06 5.48
C THR A 69 19.47 0.41 5.29
N LYS A 70 20.38 1.26 4.78
CA LYS A 70 20.11 2.67 4.45
C LYS A 70 19.72 2.86 2.99
N ARG A 71 19.86 1.83 2.16
CA ARG A 71 19.50 1.88 0.75
C ARG A 71 18.00 2.08 0.58
N VAL A 72 17.61 3.06 -0.22
CA VAL A 72 16.22 3.31 -0.58
C VAL A 72 15.82 2.46 -1.78
N ASP A 73 14.89 1.52 -1.57
CA ASP A 73 14.32 0.64 -2.58
C ASP A 73 12.84 0.93 -2.82
N MET A 74 12.36 0.55 -4.00
CA MET A 74 10.94 0.53 -4.33
C MET A 74 10.29 -0.68 -3.62
N THR A 75 9.24 -0.46 -2.82
CA THR A 75 8.66 -1.51 -1.97
C THR A 75 7.41 -2.19 -2.53
N PHE A 76 7.05 -1.85 -3.77
CA PHE A 76 5.89 -2.40 -4.47
C PHE A 76 4.60 -2.31 -3.61
N SER A 77 3.97 -3.45 -3.34
CA SER A 77 2.68 -3.53 -2.65
C SER A 77 2.73 -3.19 -1.16
N VAL A 78 3.91 -3.09 -0.53
CA VAL A 78 3.98 -2.61 0.87
C VAL A 78 3.44 -1.18 0.99
N THR A 79 3.46 -0.41 -0.10
CA THR A 79 2.81 0.91 -0.21
C THR A 79 1.34 0.89 0.26
N LYS A 80 0.59 -0.19 0.03
CA LYS A 80 -0.83 -0.31 0.43
C LYS A 80 -1.02 -0.15 1.94
N SER A 81 -0.08 -0.66 2.74
CA SER A 81 -0.14 -0.56 4.20
C SER A 81 0.06 0.88 4.69
N TYR A 82 0.82 1.72 3.97
CA TYR A 82 0.91 3.16 4.24
C TYR A 82 -0.38 3.87 3.84
N LEU A 83 -1.02 3.44 2.76
CA LEU A 83 -2.32 3.94 2.35
C LEU A 83 -3.42 3.62 3.38
N SER A 84 -3.36 2.45 4.01
CA SER A 84 -4.19 2.10 5.17
C SER A 84 -4.08 3.16 6.27
N ILE A 85 -2.86 3.61 6.58
CA ILE A 85 -2.65 4.64 7.61
C ILE A 85 -3.23 5.99 7.18
N MET A 86 -3.18 6.35 5.90
CA MET A 86 -3.84 7.57 5.43
C MET A 86 -5.37 7.52 5.63
N ALA A 87 -6.00 6.36 5.43
CA ALA A 87 -7.43 6.17 5.74
C ALA A 87 -7.71 6.27 7.25
N GLY A 88 -6.86 5.65 8.07
CA GLY A 88 -6.94 5.76 9.53
C GLY A 88 -6.86 7.19 10.03
N LEU A 89 -5.90 7.97 9.51
CA LEU A 89 -5.78 9.39 9.84
C LEU A 89 -7.00 10.20 9.40
N ALA A 90 -7.60 9.87 8.25
CA ALA A 90 -8.82 10.54 7.79
C ALA A 90 -10.02 10.26 8.71
N LEU A 91 -10.17 9.02 9.19
CA LEU A 91 -11.19 8.64 10.19
C LEU A 91 -10.93 9.29 11.55
N ASP A 92 -9.69 9.24 12.02
CA ASP A 92 -9.30 9.83 13.32
C ASP A 92 -9.56 11.34 13.36
N LYS A 93 -9.43 12.02 12.21
CA LYS A 93 -9.73 13.45 12.04
C LYS A 93 -11.22 13.74 11.76
N GLY A 94 -12.06 12.71 11.66
CA GLY A 94 -13.48 12.85 11.31
C GLY A 94 -13.74 13.34 9.89
N LEU A 95 -12.74 13.25 9.00
CA LEU A 95 -12.90 13.58 7.58
C LEU A 95 -13.62 12.47 6.81
N ILE A 96 -13.55 11.24 7.33
CA ILE A 96 -14.44 10.13 7.02
C ILE A 96 -15.19 9.85 8.32
N HIS A 97 -16.51 9.83 8.28
CA HIS A 97 -17.32 9.56 9.47
C HIS A 97 -17.22 8.09 9.90
N GLU A 98 -17.44 7.16 8.98
CA GLU A 98 -17.23 5.73 9.20
C GLU A 98 -16.83 4.97 7.94
N ILE A 99 -16.31 3.75 8.12
CA ILE A 99 -15.75 2.95 7.02
C ILE A 99 -16.81 2.43 6.04
N HIS A 100 -18.06 2.34 6.48
CA HIS A 100 -19.16 1.85 5.64
C HIS A 100 -19.87 2.96 4.87
N ASP A 101 -19.46 4.21 5.05
CA ASP A 101 -19.98 5.29 4.23
C ASP A 101 -19.61 5.11 2.76
N LYS A 102 -20.48 5.58 1.87
CA LYS A 102 -20.24 5.58 0.44
C LYS A 102 -19.17 6.61 0.09
N VAL A 103 -18.25 6.25 -0.80
CA VAL A 103 -17.14 7.13 -1.18
C VAL A 103 -17.64 8.36 -1.95
N GLN A 104 -18.71 8.22 -2.73
CA GLN A 104 -19.33 9.32 -3.47
C GLN A 104 -19.78 10.49 -2.58
N ASP A 105 -20.06 10.23 -1.29
CA ASP A 105 -20.52 11.26 -0.36
C ASP A 105 -19.36 12.20 0.05
N TYR A 106 -18.12 11.82 -0.28
CA TYR A 106 -16.88 12.55 0.03
C TYR A 106 -16.11 13.00 -1.23
N VAL A 107 -16.27 12.27 -2.34
CA VAL A 107 -15.44 12.40 -3.54
C VAL A 107 -16.33 12.65 -4.75
N CYS A 108 -16.25 13.87 -5.29
CA CYS A 108 -17.04 14.33 -6.44
C CYS A 108 -16.15 14.52 -7.68
N ASP A 109 -15.44 13.47 -8.08
CA ASP A 109 -14.50 13.49 -9.22
C ASP A 109 -15.00 12.71 -10.45
N GLY A 110 -16.24 12.21 -10.38
CA GLY A 110 -16.89 11.44 -11.44
C GLY A 110 -16.64 9.93 -11.39
N ASN A 111 -15.68 9.44 -10.57
CA ASN A 111 -15.35 8.02 -10.53
C ASN A 111 -16.46 7.15 -9.90
N PHE A 112 -17.41 7.76 -9.19
CA PHE A 112 -18.46 7.08 -8.45
C PHE A 112 -19.89 7.42 -8.92
N ASP A 113 -20.04 8.11 -10.06
CA ASP A 113 -21.34 8.63 -10.53
C ASP A 113 -22.26 7.55 -11.13
N SER A 114 -21.71 6.40 -11.54
CA SER A 114 -22.50 5.32 -12.12
C SER A 114 -23.33 4.60 -11.05
N GLU A 115 -24.47 4.02 -11.45
CA GLU A 115 -25.32 3.22 -10.54
C GLU A 115 -24.50 2.14 -9.80
N HIS A 116 -23.55 1.52 -10.49
CA HIS A 116 -22.66 0.52 -9.90
C HIS A 116 -21.64 1.12 -8.92
N ASN A 117 -20.84 2.10 -9.36
CA ASN A 117 -19.75 2.63 -8.56
C ASN A 117 -20.26 3.46 -7.36
N SER A 118 -21.46 4.05 -7.45
CA SER A 118 -22.10 4.83 -6.36
C SER A 118 -22.28 4.04 -5.05
N LYS A 119 -22.27 2.71 -5.13
CA LYS A 119 -22.45 1.79 -3.99
C LYS A 119 -21.12 1.45 -3.29
N VAL A 120 -19.98 1.88 -3.83
CA VAL A 120 -18.67 1.60 -3.25
C VAL A 120 -18.48 2.38 -1.94
N THR A 121 -18.02 1.68 -0.90
CA THR A 121 -17.74 2.24 0.43
C THR A 121 -16.23 2.23 0.70
N TRP A 122 -15.79 2.96 1.72
CA TRP A 122 -14.38 2.92 2.15
C TRP A 122 -13.94 1.50 2.54
N HIS A 123 -14.82 0.74 3.18
CA HIS A 123 -14.64 -0.67 3.52
C HIS A 123 -14.33 -1.50 2.27
N HIS A 124 -15.12 -1.31 1.22
CA HIS A 124 -14.92 -2.01 -0.05
C HIS A 124 -13.60 -1.62 -0.73
N LEU A 125 -13.24 -0.33 -0.71
CA LEU A 125 -11.95 0.13 -1.25
C LEU A 125 -10.79 -0.55 -0.50
N LEU A 126 -10.82 -0.52 0.83
CA LEU A 126 -9.72 -0.97 1.69
C LEU A 126 -9.57 -2.49 1.80
N GLN A 127 -10.65 -3.26 1.64
CA GLN A 127 -10.59 -4.73 1.54
C GLN A 127 -10.41 -5.25 0.11
N GLN A 128 -10.36 -4.36 -0.89
CA GLN A 128 -10.33 -4.72 -2.31
C GLN A 128 -11.52 -5.62 -2.74
N THR A 129 -12.71 -5.25 -2.26
CA THR A 129 -13.98 -5.86 -2.62
C THR A 129 -14.91 -4.90 -3.37
N ASN A 130 -14.39 -3.76 -3.81
CA ASN A 130 -15.18 -2.66 -4.38
C ASN A 130 -15.79 -2.95 -5.75
N GLU A 131 -15.29 -3.93 -6.49
CA GLU A 131 -15.81 -4.22 -7.82
C GLU A 131 -15.86 -2.97 -8.75
N TRP A 132 -15.06 -1.94 -8.48
CA TRP A 132 -15.10 -0.69 -9.24
C TRP A 132 -14.75 -0.92 -10.70
N VAL A 133 -15.49 -0.26 -11.58
CA VAL A 133 -15.38 -0.36 -13.04
C VAL A 133 -15.06 1.01 -13.59
N GLY A 134 -13.98 1.11 -14.36
CA GLY A 134 -13.62 2.34 -15.04
C GLY A 134 -12.19 2.35 -15.54
N THR A 135 -11.76 3.55 -15.93
CA THR A 135 -10.40 3.85 -16.38
C THR A 135 -9.84 4.94 -15.50
N LEU A 136 -8.60 4.76 -15.05
CA LEU A 136 -7.88 5.74 -14.23
C LEU A 136 -6.43 5.82 -14.71
N TRP A 137 -5.91 7.04 -14.90
CA TRP A 137 -4.55 7.27 -15.38
C TRP A 137 -4.22 6.55 -16.69
N ASP A 138 -5.18 6.53 -17.63
CA ASP A 138 -5.11 5.84 -18.93
C ASP A 138 -5.02 4.31 -18.83
N LYS A 139 -5.34 3.74 -17.66
CA LYS A 139 -5.39 2.29 -17.43
C LYS A 139 -6.81 1.84 -17.15
N HIS A 140 -7.24 0.79 -17.84
CA HIS A 140 -8.52 0.13 -17.56
C HIS A 140 -8.43 -0.70 -16.27
N PHE A 141 -9.50 -0.83 -15.49
CA PHE A 141 -9.47 -1.57 -14.21
C PHE A 141 -8.98 -3.02 -14.31
N LEU A 142 -9.24 -3.68 -15.44
CA LEU A 142 -8.73 -5.04 -15.73
C LEU A 142 -7.20 -5.10 -15.85
N ALA A 143 -6.53 -3.98 -16.11
CA ALA A 143 -5.07 -3.91 -16.15
C ALA A 143 -4.43 -4.02 -14.75
N GLY A 144 -5.20 -3.76 -13.69
CA GLY A 144 -4.68 -3.73 -12.32
C GLY A 144 -4.49 -5.11 -11.66
N THR A 145 -4.89 -6.20 -12.32
CA THR A 145 -4.78 -7.56 -11.79
C THR A 145 -3.90 -8.43 -12.69
N ASP A 146 -3.12 -9.33 -12.09
CA ASP A 146 -2.32 -10.32 -12.83
C ASP A 146 -3.16 -11.52 -13.31
N ASN A 147 -4.37 -11.71 -12.76
CA ASN A 147 -5.28 -12.80 -13.08
C ASN A 147 -6.55 -12.26 -13.73
N VAL A 148 -6.42 -11.74 -14.95
CA VAL A 148 -7.56 -11.17 -15.69
C VAL A 148 -8.57 -12.27 -15.99
N VAL A 149 -9.73 -12.21 -15.34
CA VAL A 149 -10.88 -13.05 -15.65
C VAL A 149 -11.97 -12.13 -16.20
N MET A 150 -12.30 -12.30 -17.49
CA MET A 150 -13.39 -11.56 -18.10
C MET A 150 -14.72 -12.05 -17.50
N ARG A 151 -15.37 -11.19 -16.73
CA ARG A 151 -16.67 -11.45 -16.12
C ARG A 151 -17.43 -10.15 -15.97
N GLU A 152 -18.74 -10.27 -15.84
CA GLU A 152 -19.55 -9.14 -15.41
C GLU A 152 -19.16 -8.73 -13.97
N PRO A 153 -19.05 -7.41 -13.71
CA PRO A 153 -18.88 -6.88 -12.37
C PRO A 153 -20.02 -7.36 -11.45
N GLN A 154 -19.67 -7.76 -10.22
CA GLN A 154 -20.66 -8.07 -9.20
C GLN A 154 -20.87 -6.83 -8.32
N GLU A 155 -21.97 -6.80 -7.56
CA GLU A 155 -22.17 -5.73 -6.57
C GLU A 155 -20.95 -5.57 -5.63
N PRO A 156 -20.57 -4.34 -5.26
CA PRO A 156 -19.51 -4.10 -4.28
C PRO A 156 -19.71 -4.93 -3.00
N GLY A 157 -18.64 -5.56 -2.53
CA GLY A 157 -18.64 -6.48 -1.39
C GLY A 157 -18.94 -7.94 -1.73
N LYS A 158 -19.17 -8.31 -3.01
CA LYS A 158 -19.47 -9.70 -3.42
C LYS A 158 -18.28 -10.48 -3.98
N HIS A 159 -17.21 -9.79 -4.36
CA HIS A 159 -16.01 -10.43 -4.89
C HIS A 159 -14.75 -9.75 -4.35
N PHE A 160 -13.76 -10.55 -3.97
CA PHE A 160 -12.42 -10.07 -3.62
C PHE A 160 -11.52 -10.18 -4.84
N GLU A 161 -10.87 -9.08 -5.20
CA GLU A 161 -9.87 -9.07 -6.27
C GLU A 161 -8.67 -8.21 -5.87
N TYR A 162 -7.48 -8.81 -5.84
CA TYR A 162 -6.26 -8.06 -5.60
C TYR A 162 -5.87 -7.23 -6.83
N ASN A 163 -6.19 -5.93 -6.83
CA ASN A 163 -6.17 -5.06 -8.01
C ASN A 163 -5.48 -3.71 -7.72
N ASP A 164 -4.33 -3.46 -8.35
CA ASP A 164 -3.54 -2.25 -8.15
C ASP A 164 -4.20 -0.95 -8.68
N LEU A 165 -5.05 -1.02 -9.72
CA LEU A 165 -5.74 0.18 -10.20
C LEU A 165 -6.81 0.64 -9.20
N ARG A 166 -7.56 -0.30 -8.64
CA ARG A 166 -8.57 0.00 -7.59
C ARG A 166 -7.92 0.55 -6.32
N VAL A 167 -6.67 0.17 -6.04
CA VAL A 167 -5.88 0.77 -4.95
C VAL A 167 -5.40 2.18 -5.32
N ASN A 168 -5.06 2.45 -6.58
CA ASN A 168 -4.79 3.82 -7.04
C ASN A 168 -6.03 4.72 -6.94
N LEU A 169 -7.23 4.20 -7.22
CA LEU A 169 -8.49 4.90 -6.97
C LEU A 169 -8.66 5.24 -5.48
N THR A 170 -8.29 4.31 -4.59
CA THR A 170 -8.29 4.55 -3.14
C THR A 170 -7.33 5.69 -2.76
N ALA A 171 -6.16 5.76 -3.38
CA ALA A 171 -5.21 6.86 -3.16
C ALA A 171 -5.74 8.22 -3.63
N LEU A 172 -6.38 8.26 -4.80
CA LEU A 172 -7.04 9.47 -5.28
C LEU A 172 -8.19 9.89 -4.36
N SER A 173 -9.01 8.94 -3.92
CA SER A 173 -10.14 9.20 -3.02
C SER A 173 -9.66 9.78 -1.67
N LEU A 174 -8.60 9.22 -1.10
CA LEU A 174 -8.00 9.76 0.13
C LEU A 174 -7.36 11.13 -0.07
N LEU A 175 -6.79 11.41 -1.26
CA LEU A 175 -6.31 12.74 -1.60
C LEU A 175 -7.46 13.77 -1.60
N HIS A 176 -8.63 13.40 -2.17
CA HIS A 176 -9.84 14.22 -2.12
C HIS A 176 -10.36 14.43 -0.70
N VAL A 177 -10.21 13.48 0.22
CA VAL A 177 -10.65 13.66 1.60
C VAL A 177 -9.67 14.50 2.41
N LEU A 178 -8.37 14.20 2.30
CA LEU A 178 -7.33 14.86 3.09
C LEU A 178 -6.99 16.27 2.59
N ARG A 179 -7.40 16.62 1.37
CA ARG A 179 -7.17 17.94 0.71
C ARG A 179 -5.71 18.40 0.77
N LYS A 180 -4.79 17.43 0.78
CA LYS A 180 -3.36 17.65 0.93
C LYS A 180 -2.60 16.48 0.30
N PRO A 181 -1.47 16.72 -0.39
CA PRO A 181 -0.70 15.63 -0.99
C PRO A 181 -0.38 14.55 0.05
N LEU A 182 -0.75 13.29 -0.23
CA LEU A 182 -0.54 12.17 0.70
C LEU A 182 0.91 12.02 1.19
N PRO A 183 1.96 12.24 0.37
CA PRO A 183 3.34 12.25 0.87
C PRO A 183 3.56 13.31 1.95
N GLN A 184 2.91 14.46 1.84
CA GLN A 184 3.05 15.53 2.83
C GLN A 184 2.33 15.18 4.13
N VAL A 185 1.12 14.61 4.04
CA VAL A 185 0.38 14.11 5.22
C VAL A 185 1.19 13.02 5.92
N LEU A 186 1.68 12.02 5.17
CA LEU A 186 2.51 10.94 5.72
C LEU A 186 3.78 11.49 6.38
N LYS A 187 4.41 12.50 5.77
CA LYS A 187 5.60 13.14 6.32
C LYS A 187 5.31 13.78 7.69
N GLU A 188 4.33 14.68 7.73
CA GLU A 188 4.06 15.50 8.91
C GLU A 188 3.44 14.71 10.07
N GLU A 189 2.54 13.79 9.76
CA GLU A 189 1.74 13.08 10.79
C GLU A 189 2.44 11.82 11.30
N ILE A 190 3.30 11.20 10.50
CA ILE A 190 3.89 9.90 10.81
C ILE A 190 5.41 9.93 10.73
N MET A 191 5.98 10.20 9.56
CA MET A 191 7.40 9.94 9.30
C MET A 191 8.32 10.89 10.07
N ASP A 192 7.97 12.18 10.19
CA ASP A 192 8.71 13.13 11.01
C ASP A 192 8.59 12.79 12.51
N PRO A 193 7.38 12.57 13.08
CA PRO A 193 7.22 12.16 14.47
C PRO A 193 7.98 10.88 14.87
N ILE A 194 8.06 9.88 13.99
CA ILE A 194 8.81 8.64 14.27
C ILE A 194 10.33 8.78 14.00
N GLY A 195 10.79 9.97 13.58
CA GLY A 195 12.20 10.23 13.30
C GLY A 195 12.72 9.45 12.09
N ALA A 196 11.88 9.23 11.07
CA ALA A 196 12.32 8.67 9.81
C ALA A 196 13.21 9.67 9.04
N SER A 197 14.07 9.15 8.17
CA SER A 197 14.94 9.99 7.36
C SER A 197 14.18 10.83 6.34
N ASN A 198 14.84 11.82 5.73
CA ASN A 198 14.30 12.58 4.60
C ASN A 198 14.59 11.92 3.23
N THR A 199 14.99 10.64 3.20
CA THR A 199 15.42 9.94 1.97
C THR A 199 14.29 9.19 1.27
N TRP A 200 13.19 8.89 1.97
CA TRP A 200 12.04 8.21 1.38
C TRP A 200 11.24 9.15 0.48
N ARG A 201 10.55 8.59 -0.51
CA ARG A 201 9.66 9.32 -1.43
C ARG A 201 8.46 8.45 -1.75
N TRP A 202 7.28 9.04 -1.81
CA TRP A 202 6.07 8.36 -2.29
C TRP A 202 5.66 8.99 -3.62
N TYR A 203 5.83 8.24 -4.69
CA TYR A 203 5.65 8.74 -6.05
C TYR A 203 4.26 8.41 -6.60
N GLY A 204 3.70 9.37 -7.32
CA GLY A 204 2.60 9.15 -8.25
C GLY A 204 3.07 8.80 -9.65
N TYR A 205 2.11 8.81 -10.57
CA TYR A 205 2.33 8.67 -12.00
C TYR A 205 2.47 10.03 -12.68
N ARG A 206 3.18 10.08 -13.80
CA ARG A 206 3.38 11.32 -14.56
C ARG A 206 2.08 12.04 -14.97
N ASN A 207 1.00 11.28 -15.16
CA ASN A 207 -0.34 11.75 -15.55
C ASN A 207 -1.34 11.81 -14.38
N SER A 208 -0.93 11.50 -13.15
CA SER A 208 -1.82 11.48 -11.97
C SER A 208 -1.97 12.83 -11.26
N TRP A 209 -2.08 13.92 -12.04
CA TRP A 209 -2.27 15.27 -11.49
C TRP A 209 -3.74 15.66 -11.57
N VAL A 210 -4.30 16.12 -10.45
CA VAL A 210 -5.69 16.56 -10.32
C VAL A 210 -5.75 17.95 -9.71
N ASN A 211 -6.88 18.64 -9.92
CA ASN A 211 -7.15 19.90 -9.26
C ASN A 211 -8.14 19.66 -8.11
N ILE A 212 -7.74 20.03 -6.89
CA ILE A 212 -8.56 19.93 -5.69
C ILE A 212 -8.55 21.33 -5.07
N ASP A 213 -9.73 21.93 -4.97
CA ASP A 213 -9.93 23.29 -4.43
C ASP A 213 -9.04 24.34 -5.11
N GLY A 214 -8.88 24.22 -6.43
CA GLY A 214 -8.03 25.11 -7.24
C GLY A 214 -6.53 24.85 -7.15
N LEU A 215 -6.10 23.88 -6.34
CA LEU A 215 -4.70 23.49 -6.20
C LEU A 215 -4.40 22.23 -7.02
N LYS A 216 -3.35 22.32 -7.84
CA LYS A 216 -2.85 21.18 -8.61
C LYS A 216 -2.06 20.26 -7.69
N MET A 217 -2.58 19.06 -7.44
CA MET A 217 -1.97 18.05 -6.57
C MET A 217 -1.75 16.74 -7.34
N GLN A 218 -0.68 16.02 -7.00
CA GLN A 218 -0.43 14.69 -7.58
C GLN A 218 -1.04 13.62 -6.68
N SER A 219 -1.87 12.74 -7.24
CA SER A 219 -2.23 11.48 -6.61
C SER A 219 -1.05 10.53 -6.65
N VAL A 220 -0.72 9.93 -5.51
CA VAL A 220 0.30 8.88 -5.46
C VAL A 220 -0.26 7.56 -5.99
N SER A 221 0.62 6.64 -6.36
CA SER A 221 0.19 5.27 -6.62
C SER A 221 0.14 4.46 -5.32
N GLY A 222 -0.86 3.60 -5.18
CA GLY A 222 -1.04 2.70 -4.04
C GLY A 222 -0.14 1.45 -4.11
N GLY A 223 0.66 1.31 -5.16
CA GLY A 223 1.57 0.20 -5.39
C GLY A 223 2.56 0.50 -6.51
N GLY A 224 3.39 -0.49 -6.83
CA GLY A 224 4.47 -0.38 -7.81
C GLY A 224 4.15 -0.95 -9.20
N HIS A 225 2.87 -1.22 -9.50
CA HIS A 225 2.46 -1.99 -10.68
C HIS A 225 2.96 -1.40 -12.00
N TRP A 226 2.88 -0.07 -12.14
CA TRP A 226 3.35 0.74 -13.27
C TRP A 226 4.50 1.69 -12.88
N GLY A 227 5.33 1.29 -11.92
CA GLY A 227 6.30 2.17 -11.26
C GLY A 227 5.65 2.98 -10.14
N GLY A 228 6.38 3.97 -9.62
CA GLY A 228 5.93 4.83 -8.52
C GLY A 228 5.91 4.10 -7.16
N GLY A 229 4.95 4.48 -6.32
CA GLY A 229 4.76 3.90 -5.00
C GLY A 229 5.76 4.42 -3.99
N LEU A 230 5.84 3.76 -2.84
CA LEU A 230 6.75 4.15 -1.78
C LEU A 230 8.17 3.61 -2.04
N HIS A 231 9.13 4.53 -2.05
CA HIS A 231 10.54 4.25 -2.08
C HIS A 231 11.13 4.60 -0.71
N ILE A 232 11.68 3.64 0.00
CA ILE A 232 12.07 3.79 1.41
C ILE A 232 13.14 2.76 1.79
N ASN A 233 13.95 3.08 2.80
CA ASN A 233 14.98 2.17 3.31
C ASN A 233 14.45 1.29 4.46
N SER A 234 15.15 0.21 4.75
CA SER A 234 14.76 -0.76 5.78
C SER A 234 14.65 -0.17 7.17
N ARG A 235 15.51 0.82 7.53
CA ARG A 235 15.48 1.47 8.84
C ARG A 235 14.23 2.33 9.05
N ASP A 236 13.80 3.07 8.04
CA ASP A 236 12.57 3.87 8.11
C ASP A 236 11.34 2.96 8.06
N HIS A 237 11.39 1.86 7.30
CA HIS A 237 10.37 0.81 7.35
C HIS A 237 10.24 0.19 8.74
N ALA A 238 11.36 -0.08 9.41
CA ALA A 238 11.35 -0.65 10.76
C ALA A 238 10.73 0.31 11.79
N ARG A 239 10.96 1.62 11.66
CA ARG A 239 10.28 2.63 12.50
C ARG A 239 8.77 2.60 12.29
N PHE A 240 8.33 2.60 11.03
CA PHE A 240 6.91 2.47 10.71
C PHE A 240 6.33 1.16 11.25
N GLY A 241 7.01 0.03 11.06
CA GLY A 241 6.61 -1.26 11.61
C GLY A 241 6.53 -1.26 13.14
N TYR A 242 7.48 -0.60 13.82
CA TYR A 242 7.46 -0.45 15.28
C TYR A 242 6.29 0.42 15.76
N LEU A 243 5.94 1.48 15.04
CA LEU A 243 4.73 2.27 15.31
C LEU A 243 3.48 1.39 15.27
N ILE A 244 3.34 0.54 14.26
CA ILE A 244 2.20 -0.38 14.13
C ILE A 244 2.20 -1.42 15.25
N LEU A 245 3.35 -2.02 15.55
CA LEU A 245 3.52 -2.96 16.66
C LEU A 245 3.13 -2.31 18.00
N ASN A 246 3.50 -1.04 18.19
CA ASN A 246 3.17 -0.26 19.38
C ASN A 246 1.80 0.42 19.29
N ARG A 247 0.87 -0.18 18.54
CA ARG A 247 -0.54 0.23 18.43
C ARG A 247 -0.74 1.71 18.08
N GLY A 248 0.10 2.26 17.20
CA GLY A 248 0.01 3.63 16.73
C GLY A 248 0.57 4.68 17.71
N LYS A 249 1.17 4.25 18.83
CA LYS A 249 1.84 5.11 19.80
C LYS A 249 3.34 5.21 19.50
N TRP A 250 3.89 6.43 19.53
CA TRP A 250 5.33 6.68 19.45
C TRP A 250 5.77 7.57 20.61
N ASN A 251 6.68 7.07 21.45
CA ASN A 251 6.93 7.64 22.76
C ASN A 251 5.60 7.84 23.50
N GLU A 252 5.28 9.06 23.97
CA GLU A 252 4.01 9.36 24.63
C GLU A 252 2.88 9.83 23.70
N ARG A 253 3.14 9.94 22.39
CA ARG A 253 2.15 10.49 21.44
C ARG A 253 1.42 9.38 20.69
N GLN A 254 0.09 9.42 20.70
CA GLN A 254 -0.74 8.63 19.80
C GLN A 254 -0.73 9.29 18.41
N LEU A 255 -0.16 8.63 17.41
CA LEU A 255 -0.10 9.13 16.03
C LEU A 255 -1.21 8.57 15.15
N VAL A 256 -1.64 7.33 15.42
CA VAL A 256 -2.74 6.64 14.74
C VAL A 256 -3.58 5.98 15.82
N SER A 257 -4.91 6.12 15.83
CA SER A 257 -5.71 5.59 16.92
C SER A 257 -5.60 4.07 17.07
N GLU A 258 -5.65 3.59 18.31
CA GLU A 258 -5.74 2.15 18.59
C GLU A 258 -6.98 1.52 17.92
N LYS A 259 -8.08 2.28 17.87
CA LYS A 259 -9.31 1.88 17.18
C LYS A 259 -9.04 1.55 15.71
N TRP A 260 -8.28 2.39 15.00
CA TRP A 260 -7.91 2.11 13.61
C TRP A 260 -6.96 0.90 13.51
N ILE A 261 -5.96 0.81 14.39
CA ILE A 261 -5.03 -0.32 14.40
C ILE A 261 -5.76 -1.66 14.55
N ASP A 262 -6.79 -1.72 15.41
CA ASP A 262 -7.60 -2.93 15.54
C ASP A 262 -8.52 -3.16 14.35
N MET A 263 -9.14 -2.09 13.84
CA MET A 263 -10.05 -2.18 12.70
C MET A 263 -9.35 -2.61 11.41
N MET A 264 -8.11 -2.16 11.16
CA MET A 264 -7.39 -2.53 9.93
C MET A 264 -7.01 -4.02 9.88
N LYS A 265 -7.05 -4.71 11.03
CA LYS A 265 -6.86 -6.16 11.16
C LYS A 265 -8.16 -6.96 10.98
N THR A 266 -9.31 -6.31 10.80
CA THR A 266 -10.58 -7.01 10.57
C THR A 266 -10.51 -7.82 9.28
N PRO A 267 -10.64 -9.15 9.32
CA PRO A 267 -10.56 -9.99 8.13
C PRO A 267 -11.67 -9.67 7.13
N CYS A 268 -11.33 -9.72 5.84
CA CYS A 268 -12.29 -9.72 4.76
C CYS A 268 -13.05 -11.06 4.77
N SER A 269 -14.37 -11.02 4.70
CA SER A 269 -15.21 -12.24 4.69
C SER A 269 -14.96 -13.12 3.46
N LEU A 270 -14.60 -12.51 2.33
CA LEU A 270 -14.31 -13.19 1.06
C LEU A 270 -12.85 -13.68 0.96
N ASN A 271 -11.94 -13.06 1.71
CA ASN A 271 -10.55 -13.49 1.84
C ASN A 271 -10.04 -13.22 3.26
N PRO A 272 -10.21 -14.15 4.20
CA PRO A 272 -9.82 -13.95 5.61
C PRO A 272 -8.33 -13.70 5.85
N ALA A 273 -7.48 -13.93 4.84
CA ALA A 273 -6.06 -13.60 4.88
C ALA A 273 -5.79 -12.11 4.59
N TYR A 274 -6.80 -11.29 4.35
CA TYR A 274 -6.68 -9.86 4.04
C TYR A 274 -7.53 -9.01 4.99
N GLY A 275 -6.99 -7.88 5.45
CA GLY A 275 -7.67 -6.85 6.23
C GLY A 275 -7.85 -5.57 5.44
N TYR A 276 -7.69 -4.41 6.08
CA TYR A 276 -7.72 -3.11 5.39
C TYR A 276 -6.34 -2.77 4.86
N MET A 277 -6.02 -3.28 3.67
CA MET A 277 -4.72 -3.14 3.02
C MET A 277 -3.54 -3.84 3.73
N TRP A 278 -3.84 -4.84 4.56
CA TRP A 278 -2.86 -5.67 5.27
C TRP A 278 -3.12 -7.15 5.02
N TRP A 279 -2.06 -7.93 4.79
CA TRP A 279 -2.15 -9.38 4.83
C TRP A 279 -2.12 -9.85 6.28
N LEU A 280 -3.10 -10.67 6.66
CA LEU A 280 -3.27 -11.20 8.00
C LEU A 280 -2.70 -12.62 8.07
N PRO A 281 -1.91 -12.97 9.09
CA PRO A 281 -1.22 -14.26 9.15
C PRO A 281 -2.18 -15.44 9.29
N LYS A 282 -3.39 -15.21 9.85
CA LYS A 282 -4.38 -16.24 10.13
C LYS A 282 -4.74 -17.03 8.87
N ASN A 283 -4.74 -18.36 8.99
CA ASN A 283 -5.06 -19.32 7.93
C ASN A 283 -4.11 -19.35 6.72
N GLN A 284 -2.93 -18.71 6.81
CA GLN A 284 -1.91 -18.85 5.77
C GLN A 284 -0.93 -19.95 6.13
N LYS A 285 -0.77 -20.95 5.24
CA LYS A 285 0.14 -22.09 5.44
C LYS A 285 1.58 -21.66 5.77
N GLN A 286 2.03 -20.56 5.18
CA GLN A 286 3.38 -20.01 5.39
C GLN A 286 3.63 -19.48 6.80
N PHE A 287 2.59 -19.21 7.59
CA PHE A 287 2.69 -18.74 8.97
C PHE A 287 2.19 -19.75 9.99
N ALA A 288 1.95 -21.02 9.60
CA ALA A 288 1.39 -22.05 10.47
C ALA A 288 2.21 -22.30 11.76
N ASN A 289 3.52 -21.99 11.74
CA ASN A 289 4.42 -22.16 12.87
C ASN A 289 4.82 -20.83 13.53
N VAL A 290 4.22 -19.71 13.12
CA VAL A 290 4.46 -18.41 13.77
C VAL A 290 3.51 -18.32 14.98
N PRO A 291 4.02 -18.10 16.20
CA PRO A 291 3.16 -17.91 17.37
C PRO A 291 2.15 -16.79 17.15
N GLU A 292 0.96 -16.88 17.76
CA GLU A 292 -0.07 -15.82 17.65
C GLU A 292 0.31 -14.50 18.36
N ASN A 293 1.49 -14.46 19.00
CA ASN A 293 1.93 -13.46 19.97
C ASN A 293 2.67 -12.28 19.32
#